data_AF-A0AAV4K8U8-F1
#
_entry.id   AF-A0AAV4K8U8-F1
#
_cell.length_a   1.000
_cell.length_b   1.000
_cell.length_c   1.000
_cell.angle_alpha   90.00
_cell.angle_beta   90.00
_cell.angle_gamma   90.00
#
_symmetry.space_group_name_H-M   'P 1'
#
loop_
_entity.id
_entity.type
_entity.pdbx_description
1 polymer ?
#
loop_
_entity_poly.entity_id
_entity_poly.type
_entity_poly.pdbx_seq_one_letter_code
_entity_poly.pdbx_strand_id
1 'polypeptide(L)'
;MNWEPLHLQVKPVERVWGGQRLAETSEPVGELWAIGEDNMIMAGPFQGRTVAQLAADFPADVLGRAARDDRFPLLIKLLDCADWLSL
;
A
#
# COMPACT_ATOMS: atom_id res chain seq x y z
N MET A 1 -6.72 -10.50 20.43
CA MET A 1 -5.76 -10.65 19.33
C MET A 1 -4.44 -10.05 19.79
N ASN A 2 -3.29 -10.65 19.50
CA ASN A 2 -2.01 -9.96 19.67
C ASN A 2 -1.70 -9.25 18.35
N TRP A 3 -1.66 -7.92 18.35
CA TRP A 3 -1.32 -7.14 17.17
C TRP A 3 0.19 -6.92 17.12
N GLU A 4 0.77 -7.18 15.96
CA GLU A 4 2.18 -6.94 15.66
C GLU A 4 2.27 -5.99 14.46
N PRO A 5 3.40 -5.30 14.24
CA PRO A 5 3.60 -4.49 13.04
C PRO A 5 3.33 -5.30 11.77
N LEU A 6 2.41 -4.82 10.93
CA LEU A 6 2.06 -5.47 9.68
C LEU A 6 3.09 -5.09 8.60
N HIS A 7 3.85 -6.07 8.13
CA HIS A 7 4.72 -5.88 6.97
C HIS A 7 3.90 -6.03 5.69
N LEU A 8 3.84 -4.98 4.88
CA LEU A 8 3.06 -4.95 3.65
C LEU A 8 3.94 -5.19 2.43
N GLN A 9 3.42 -5.93 1.46
CA GLN A 9 4.03 -6.02 0.15
C GLN A 9 3.84 -4.69 -0.58
N VAL A 10 4.93 -4.01 -0.90
CA VAL A 10 4.88 -2.82 -1.76
C VAL A 10 4.57 -3.23 -3.20
N LYS A 11 3.88 -2.35 -3.93
CA LYS A 11 3.56 -2.56 -5.36
C LYS A 11 4.20 -1.48 -6.22
N PRO A 12 5.26 -1.81 -6.99
CA PRO A 12 5.77 -0.94 -8.04
C PRO A 12 4.72 -0.77 -9.14
N VAL A 13 4.60 0.45 -9.67
CA VAL A 13 3.68 0.78 -10.76
C VAL A 13 4.42 1.59 -11.82
N GLU A 14 4.42 1.06 -13.03
CA GLU A 14 5.03 1.67 -14.20
C GLU A 14 4.36 2.99 -14.56
N ARG A 15 5.17 3.97 -14.94
CA ARG A 15 4.73 5.28 -15.42
C ARG A 15 5.69 5.80 -16.47
N VAL A 16 5.16 6.41 -17.52
CA VAL A 16 5.95 7.01 -18.60
C VAL A 16 6.91 8.11 -18.10
N TRP A 17 6.57 8.80 -17.01
CA TRP A 17 7.39 9.82 -16.35
C TRP A 17 8.28 9.27 -15.23
N GLY A 18 8.23 7.95 -15.00
CA GLY A 18 8.93 7.27 -13.92
C GLY A 18 10.43 7.07 -14.19
N GLY A 19 11.15 6.60 -13.17
CA GLY A 19 12.58 6.30 -13.25
C GLY A 19 12.91 4.89 -12.75
N GLN A 20 14.13 4.70 -12.26
CA GLN A 20 14.65 3.42 -11.76
C GLN A 20 15.01 3.47 -10.26
N ARG A 21 14.66 4.54 -9.53
CA ARG A 21 15.05 4.67 -8.11
C ARG A 21 14.20 3.80 -7.18
N LEU A 22 12.99 3.45 -7.60
CA LEU A 22 12.03 2.70 -6.76
C LEU A 22 12.09 1.19 -6.97
N ALA A 23 12.54 0.73 -8.13
CA ALA A 23 12.67 -0.69 -8.46
C ALA A 23 13.70 -0.89 -9.58
N GLU A 24 14.44 -2.00 -9.52
CA GLU A 24 15.37 -2.42 -10.56
C GLU A 24 14.61 -3.19 -11.66
N THR A 25 13.93 -2.46 -12.54
CA THR A 25 13.11 -3.01 -13.64
C THR A 25 13.56 -2.48 -14.99
N SER A 26 13.18 -3.16 -16.08
CA SER A 26 13.44 -2.68 -17.45
C SER A 26 12.57 -1.46 -17.80
N GLU A 27 11.32 -1.46 -17.35
CA GLU A 27 10.38 -0.35 -17.55
C GLU A 27 10.50 0.69 -16.43
N PRO A 28 10.24 1.98 -16.71
CA PRO A 28 10.28 3.05 -15.71
C PRO A 28 9.15 2.90 -14.69
N VAL A 29 9.50 2.91 -13.41
CA VAL A 29 8.57 2.90 -12.27
C VAL A 29 8.46 4.31 -11.71
N GLY A 30 7.27 4.89 -11.80
CA GLY A 30 7.00 6.22 -11.26
C GLY A 30 6.40 6.18 -9.86
N GLU A 31 5.70 5.11 -9.49
CA GLU A 31 5.04 5.00 -8.19
C GLU A 31 5.41 3.69 -7.49
N LEU A 32 5.66 3.77 -6.19
CA LEU A 32 5.68 2.61 -5.29
C LEU A 32 4.51 2.76 -4.32
N TRP A 33 3.48 1.93 -4.49
CA TRP A 33 2.33 1.92 -3.58
C TRP A 33 2.73 1.17 -2.32
N ALA A 34 3.09 1.93 -1.30
CA ALA A 34 3.69 1.41 -0.08
C ALA A 34 2.62 0.93 0.91
N ILE A 35 1.52 1.67 1.04
CA ILE A 35 0.41 1.36 1.95
C ILE A 35 -0.90 1.71 1.27
N GLY A 36 -1.88 0.82 1.33
CA GLY A 36 -3.16 0.93 0.64
C GLY A 36 -4.01 -0.31 0.88
N GLU A 37 -5.29 -0.23 0.56
CA GLU A 37 -6.28 -1.27 0.85
C GLU A 37 -5.94 -2.62 0.16
N ASP A 38 -5.30 -2.56 -1.01
CA ASP A 38 -4.91 -3.75 -1.80
C ASP A 38 -3.56 -4.35 -1.40
N ASN A 39 -2.78 -3.71 -0.52
CA ASN A 39 -1.48 -4.23 -0.14
C ASN A 39 -1.64 -5.51 0.70
N MET A 40 -0.86 -6.54 0.37
CA MET A 40 -0.89 -7.84 1.07
C MET A 40 0.00 -7.84 2.31
N ILE A 41 -0.45 -8.49 3.37
CA ILE A 41 0.35 -8.74 4.57
C ILE A 41 1.32 -9.89 4.29
N MET A 42 2.60 -9.67 4.55
CA MET A 42 3.69 -10.58 4.17
C MET A 42 4.07 -11.60 5.23
N ALA A 43 3.72 -11.38 6.48
CA ALA A 43 4.13 -12.24 7.59
C ALA A 43 3.14 -12.22 8.75
N GLY A 44 3.28 -13.22 9.62
CA GLY A 44 2.48 -13.33 10.84
C GLY A 44 1.08 -13.90 10.60
N PRO A 45 0.19 -13.81 11.60
CA PRO A 45 -1.12 -14.49 11.59
C PRO A 45 -2.06 -14.07 10.46
N PHE A 46 -1.83 -12.92 9.86
CA PHE A 46 -2.64 -12.35 8.77
C PHE A 46 -1.98 -12.48 7.40
N GLN A 47 -0.87 -13.20 7.28
CA GLN A 47 -0.15 -13.38 6.02
C GLN A 47 -1.09 -13.84 4.89
N GLY A 48 -0.90 -13.25 3.71
CA GLY A 48 -1.70 -13.56 2.51
C GLY A 48 -3.05 -12.85 2.44
N ARG A 49 -3.42 -12.09 3.47
CA ARG A 49 -4.60 -11.21 3.45
C ARG A 49 -4.25 -9.82 2.94
N THR A 50 -5.24 -9.05 2.50
CA THR A 50 -5.09 -7.62 2.18
C THR A 50 -5.45 -6.72 3.35
N VAL A 51 -5.01 -5.46 3.33
CA VAL A 51 -5.44 -4.44 4.30
C VAL A 51 -6.95 -4.24 4.28
N ALA A 52 -7.60 -4.27 3.10
CA ALA A 52 -9.05 -4.19 2.96
C ALA A 52 -9.76 -5.31 3.73
N GLN A 53 -9.27 -6.55 3.59
CA GLN A 53 -9.84 -7.68 4.32
C GLN A 53 -9.68 -7.52 5.84
N LEU A 54 -8.54 -6.99 6.31
CA LEU A 54 -8.34 -6.73 7.74
C LEU A 54 -9.24 -5.60 8.25
N ALA A 55 -9.42 -4.55 7.45
CA ALA A 55 -10.30 -3.44 7.78
C ALA A 55 -11.78 -3.87 7.86
N ALA A 56 -12.22 -4.78 6.99
CA ALA A 56 -13.56 -5.37 7.04
C ALA A 56 -13.79 -6.28 8.27
N ASP A 57 -12.82 -7.14 8.60
CA ASP A 57 -12.96 -8.07 9.73
C ASP A 57 -12.72 -7.41 11.09
N PHE A 58 -11.84 -6.40 11.14
CA PHE A 58 -11.38 -5.76 12.38
C PHE A 58 -11.38 -4.22 12.27
N PRO A 59 -12.51 -3.58 11.92
CA PRO A 59 -12.55 -2.16 11.58
C PRO A 59 -12.07 -1.25 12.72
N ALA A 60 -12.45 -1.55 13.97
CA ALA A 60 -12.04 -0.74 15.12
C ALA A 60 -10.54 -0.82 15.43
N ASP A 61 -9.91 -1.96 15.14
CA ASP A 61 -8.47 -2.18 15.40
C ASP A 61 -7.61 -1.60 14.27
N VAL A 62 -8.09 -1.67 13.02
CA VAL A 62 -7.35 -1.22 11.83
C VAL A 62 -7.60 0.25 11.49
N LEU A 63 -8.85 0.71 11.60
CA LEU A 63 -9.28 2.06 11.23
C LEU A 63 -9.49 2.97 12.45
N GLY A 64 -9.51 2.39 13.65
CA GLY A 64 -9.84 3.10 14.89
C GLY A 64 -11.34 3.21 15.15
N ARG A 65 -11.72 3.38 16.42
CA ARG A 65 -13.13 3.40 16.89
C ARG A 65 -13.99 4.54 16.33
N ALA A 66 -13.35 5.56 15.75
CA ALA A 66 -14.03 6.71 15.17
C ALA A 66 -14.38 6.52 13.68
N ALA A 67 -13.90 5.44 13.05
CA ALA A 67 -14.22 5.12 11.67
C ALA A 67 -15.74 4.92 11.50
N ARG A 68 -16.28 5.45 10.39
CA ARG A 68 -17.71 5.35 10.05
C ARG A 68 -18.00 4.30 8.97
N ASP A 69 -16.95 3.78 8.37
CA ASP A 69 -16.95 2.83 7.25
C ASP A 69 -15.83 1.81 7.50
N ASP A 70 -15.89 0.66 6.83
CA ASP A 70 -14.93 -0.43 6.92
C ASP A 70 -13.85 -0.40 5.81
N ARG A 71 -13.98 0.54 4.87
CA ARG A 71 -12.97 0.76 3.83
C ARG A 71 -11.73 1.47 4.38
N PHE A 72 -10.54 0.95 4.04
CA PHE A 72 -9.28 1.60 4.38
C PHE A 72 -9.11 2.92 3.59
N PRO A 73 -8.94 4.08 4.26
CA PRO A 73 -9.16 5.39 3.63
C PRO A 73 -7.92 6.00 2.98
N LEU A 74 -6.74 5.38 3.09
CA LEU A 74 -5.47 5.98 2.68
C LEU A 74 -4.78 5.18 1.58
N LEU A 75 -4.05 5.89 0.73
CA LEU A 75 -3.08 5.34 -0.20
C LEU A 75 -1.79 6.16 -0.10
N ILE A 76 -0.72 5.54 0.37
CA ILE A 76 0.59 6.15 0.59
C ILE A 76 1.53 5.63 -0.49
N LYS A 77 2.16 6.56 -1.20
CA LYS A 77 3.03 6.28 -2.34
C LYS A 77 4.37 6.99 -2.19
N LEU A 78 5.43 6.34 -2.67
CA LEU A 78 6.67 7.04 -3.04
C LEU A 78 6.67 7.27 -4.54
N LEU A 79 7.18 8.43 -4.96
CA LEU A 79 7.20 8.82 -6.37
C LEU A 79 8.64 9.03 -6.84
N ASP A 80 8.99 8.46 -7.99
CA ASP A 80 10.21 8.80 -8.74
C ASP A 80 9.81 9.66 -9.94
N CYS A 81 9.74 10.97 -9.71
CA CYS A 81 9.38 11.95 -10.73
C CYS A 81 10.60 12.25 -11.62
N ALA A 82 10.94 11.31 -12.51
CA ALA A 82 12.07 11.45 -13.42
C ALA A 82 11.77 12.38 -14.61
N ASP A 83 10.50 12.58 -14.91
CA ASP A 83 10.00 13.57 -15.87
C ASP A 83 8.75 14.30 -15.33
N TRP A 84 8.23 15.26 -16.09
CA TRP A 84 7.04 16.03 -15.76
C TRP A 84 5.80 15.17 -15.62
N LEU A 85 5.08 15.41 -14.53
CA LEU A 85 3.69 14.99 -14.39
C LEU A 85 2.77 16.08 -14.97
N SER A 86 1.49 15.75 -15.12
CA SER A 86 0.47 16.72 -15.52
C SER A 86 0.35 17.86 -14.50
N LEU A 87 0.01 19.06 -15.01
CA LEU A 87 -0.42 20.21 -14.21
C LEU A 87 -1.84 20.01 -13.65
#